data_AF-A0A4R4KRQ6-F1
#
_entry.id   AF-A0A4R4KRQ6-F1
#
_cell.length_a   1.000
_cell.length_b   1.000
_cell.length_c   1.000
_cell.angle_alpha   90.00
_cell.angle_beta   90.00
_cell.angle_gamma   90.00
#
_symmetry.space_group_name_H-M   'P 1'
#
loop_
_entity.id
_entity.type
_entity.pdbx_description
1 polymer ?
#
loop_
_entity_poly.entity_id
_entity_poly.type
_entity_poly.pdbx_seq_one_letter_code
_entity_poly.pdbx_strand_id
1 'polypeptide(L)'
;MVVSMAMIAAERAALFPEHPYAWVIIRDRDHEVHGTSESEVGTAGPSQATDEMVEWARTQGRPFRMLDEGDIDAGAIADGKDVAPEEHGVVYEGLIWTRDEPGTEADFGPLQDFGEPNYGCVDIQYRNERGEWVSL
;
A
#
# COMPACT_ATOMS: atom_id res chain seq x y z
N MET A 1 -11.40 -30.24 -18.95
CA MET A 1 -11.64 -29.81 -17.57
C MET A 1 -11.53 -28.30 -17.55
N VAL A 2 -12.60 -27.59 -17.22
CA VAL A 2 -12.55 -26.12 -17.08
C VAL A 2 -12.17 -25.86 -15.63
N VAL A 3 -11.01 -25.27 -15.39
CA VAL A 3 -10.60 -24.87 -14.04
C VAL A 3 -11.49 -23.68 -13.65
N SER A 4 -12.20 -23.78 -12.52
CA SER A 4 -13.05 -22.70 -12.01
C SER A 4 -12.18 -21.55 -11.48
N MET A 5 -12.64 -20.30 -11.60
CA MET A 5 -11.98 -19.15 -10.97
C MET A 5 -11.78 -19.36 -9.47
N ALA A 6 -12.72 -20.02 -8.79
CA ALA A 6 -12.60 -20.33 -7.36
C ALA A 6 -11.45 -21.32 -7.06
N MET A 7 -11.13 -22.23 -7.99
CA MET A 7 -10.00 -23.15 -7.82
C MET A 7 -8.67 -22.45 -8.05
N ILE A 8 -8.59 -21.55 -9.03
CA ILE A 8 -7.38 -20.74 -9.28
C ILE A 8 -7.12 -19.79 -8.10
N ALA A 9 -8.16 -19.19 -7.54
CA ALA A 9 -8.07 -18.37 -6.34
C ALA A 9 -7.59 -19.21 -5.15
N ALA A 10 -8.17 -20.39 -4.92
CA ALA A 10 -7.74 -21.28 -3.84
C ALA A 10 -6.29 -21.77 -3.98
N GLU A 11 -5.85 -22.12 -5.19
CA GLU A 11 -4.46 -22.52 -5.47
C GLU A 11 -3.47 -21.37 -5.27
N ARG A 12 -3.83 -20.14 -5.66
CA ARG A 12 -3.01 -18.94 -5.40
C ARG A 12 -2.99 -18.54 -3.92
N ALA A 13 -4.13 -18.64 -3.23
CA ALA A 13 -4.21 -18.42 -1.79
C ALA A 13 -3.36 -19.44 -1.00
N ALA A 14 -3.19 -20.66 -1.52
CA ALA A 14 -2.33 -21.68 -0.92
C ALA A 14 -0.82 -21.42 -1.13
N LEU A 15 -0.43 -20.44 -1.95
CA LEU A 15 0.96 -19.99 -2.08
C LEU A 15 1.37 -19.00 -0.98
N PHE A 16 0.44 -18.48 -0.18
CA PHE A 16 0.77 -17.63 0.96
C PHE A 16 1.31 -18.48 2.13
N PRO A 17 2.57 -18.34 2.55
CA PRO A 17 3.03 -18.92 3.81
C PRO A 17 2.37 -18.16 4.96
N GLU A 18 1.71 -18.89 5.87
CA GLU A 18 1.15 -18.56 7.20
C GLU A 18 0.29 -17.27 7.36
N HIS A 19 0.56 -16.18 6.64
CA HIS A 19 0.01 -14.83 6.80
C HIS A 19 -0.43 -14.21 5.46
N PRO A 20 -1.60 -14.59 4.90
CA PRO A 20 -2.09 -14.02 3.66
C PRO A 20 -2.49 -12.55 3.81
N TYR A 21 -2.12 -11.74 2.81
CA TYR A 21 -2.47 -10.32 2.75
C TYR A 21 -2.69 -9.84 1.31
N ALA A 22 -3.38 -8.72 1.15
CA ALA A 22 -3.49 -7.98 -0.10
C ALA A 22 -3.57 -6.48 0.19
N TRP A 23 -3.05 -5.68 -0.73
CA TRP A 23 -3.06 -4.23 -0.65
C TRP A 23 -3.46 -3.58 -1.97
N VAL A 24 -3.92 -2.34 -1.88
CA VAL A 24 -4.24 -1.50 -3.03
C VAL A 24 -3.82 -0.05 -2.77
N ILE A 25 -3.18 0.59 -3.74
CA ILE A 25 -2.88 2.01 -3.72
C ILE A 25 -4.16 2.79 -4.05
N ILE A 26 -4.50 3.75 -3.19
CA ILE A 26 -5.66 4.64 -3.35
C ILE A 26 -5.24 6.09 -3.58
N ARG A 27 -3.99 6.45 -3.26
CA ARG A 27 -3.42 7.77 -3.50
C ARG A 27 -1.96 7.64 -3.89
N ASP A 28 -1.58 8.38 -4.92
CA ASP A 28 -0.22 8.53 -5.40
C ASP A 28 0.15 10.01 -5.33
N ARG A 29 0.86 10.38 -4.26
CA ARG A 29 1.17 11.78 -3.98
C ARG A 29 2.27 12.30 -4.89
N ASP A 30 3.20 11.47 -5.33
CA ASP A 30 4.21 11.88 -6.31
C ASP A 30 3.52 12.34 -7.60
N HIS A 31 2.56 11.55 -8.08
CA HIS A 31 1.77 11.94 -9.25
C HIS A 31 0.97 13.23 -9.02
N GLU A 32 0.34 13.42 -7.86
CA GLU A 32 -0.40 14.66 -7.53
C GLU A 32 0.51 15.91 -7.49
N VAL A 33 1.75 15.73 -7.02
CA VAL A 33 2.69 16.81 -6.78
C VAL A 33 3.55 17.11 -8.02
N HIS A 34 3.99 16.11 -8.76
CA HIS A 34 4.90 16.31 -9.90
C HIS A 34 4.21 16.09 -11.24
N GLY A 35 3.21 15.21 -11.32
CA GLY A 35 2.42 14.97 -12.54
C GLY A 35 3.23 14.45 -13.73
N THR A 36 4.44 13.94 -13.47
CA THR A 36 5.41 13.55 -14.50
C THR A 36 5.34 12.08 -14.89
N SER A 37 4.75 11.24 -14.04
CA SER A 37 4.61 9.78 -14.14
C SER A 37 3.15 9.36 -14.41
N GLU A 38 2.91 8.12 -14.82
CA GLU A 38 1.55 7.54 -14.74
C GLU A 38 1.19 7.31 -13.27
N SER A 39 -0.08 7.50 -12.91
CA SER A 39 -0.52 7.30 -11.53
C SER A 39 -0.61 5.82 -11.18
N GLU A 40 -0.12 5.47 -10.00
CA GLU A 40 -0.17 4.11 -9.44
C GLU A 40 -1.48 3.82 -8.70
N VAL A 41 -2.45 4.74 -8.72
CA VAL A 41 -3.76 4.52 -8.09
C VAL A 41 -4.45 3.33 -8.74
N GLY A 42 -4.86 2.37 -7.90
CA GLY A 42 -5.48 1.12 -8.32
C GLY A 42 -4.51 -0.05 -8.44
N THR A 43 -3.19 0.21 -8.45
CA THR A 43 -2.17 -0.83 -8.35
C THR A 43 -2.38 -1.64 -7.06
N ALA A 44 -2.29 -2.96 -7.17
CA ALA A 44 -2.57 -3.88 -6.09
C ALA A 44 -1.52 -4.99 -6.03
N GLY A 45 -1.30 -5.51 -4.83
CA GLY A 45 -0.35 -6.58 -4.59
C GLY A 45 -0.69 -7.41 -3.35
N PRO A 46 0.16 -8.40 -3.02
CA PRO A 46 1.25 -8.89 -3.86
C PRO A 46 0.70 -9.56 -5.13
N SER A 47 1.53 -9.80 -6.15
CA SER A 47 1.09 -10.38 -7.45
C SER A 47 0.39 -11.76 -7.32
N GLN A 48 0.60 -12.44 -6.21
CA GLN A 48 -0.03 -13.71 -5.82
C GLN A 48 -1.40 -13.55 -5.15
N ALA A 49 -1.78 -12.33 -4.72
CA ALA A 49 -3.10 -12.06 -4.18
C ALA A 49 -4.19 -12.44 -5.19
N THR A 50 -5.27 -13.03 -4.68
CA THR A 50 -6.44 -13.33 -5.49
C THR A 50 -7.30 -12.08 -5.67
N ASP A 51 -8.14 -12.05 -6.70
CA ASP A 51 -9.09 -10.95 -6.91
C ASP A 51 -10.00 -10.74 -5.69
N GLU A 52 -10.35 -11.83 -4.99
CA GLU A 52 -11.15 -11.77 -3.77
C GLU A 52 -10.41 -11.09 -2.61
N MET A 53 -9.11 -11.38 -2.45
CA MET A 53 -8.30 -10.72 -1.41
C MET A 53 -8.10 -9.24 -1.71
N VAL A 54 -7.90 -8.88 -2.98
CA VAL A 54 -7.84 -7.46 -3.40
C VAL A 54 -9.16 -6.75 -3.13
N GLU A 55 -10.29 -7.42 -3.37
CA GLU A 55 -11.62 -6.86 -3.03
C GLU A 55 -11.79 -6.70 -1.51
N TRP A 56 -11.29 -7.63 -0.70
CA TRP A 56 -11.24 -7.46 0.75
C TRP A 56 -10.36 -6.29 1.17
N ALA A 57 -9.21 -6.06 0.53
CA ALA A 57 -8.42 -4.86 0.77
C ALA A 57 -9.24 -3.59 0.50
N ARG A 58 -10.01 -3.54 -0.60
CA ARG A 58 -10.84 -2.38 -0.95
C ARG A 58 -12.01 -2.14 0.01
N THR A 59 -12.60 -3.20 0.55
CA THR A 59 -13.88 -3.12 1.30
C THR A 59 -13.74 -3.27 2.80
N GLN A 60 -12.70 -3.96 3.25
CA GLN A 60 -12.44 -4.32 4.64
C GLN A 60 -11.01 -3.96 5.08
N GLY A 61 -10.17 -3.47 4.15
CA GLY A 61 -8.79 -3.13 4.43
C GLY A 61 -8.67 -1.91 5.34
N ARG A 62 -7.57 -1.88 6.06
CA ARG A 62 -7.16 -0.78 6.93
C ARG A 62 -6.32 0.21 6.12
N PRO A 63 -6.42 1.53 6.39
CA PRO A 63 -5.56 2.50 5.76
C PRO A 63 -4.09 2.32 6.14
N PHE A 64 -3.22 2.41 5.15
CA PHE A 64 -1.78 2.55 5.33
C PHE A 64 -1.24 3.72 4.49
N ARG A 65 -0.05 4.21 4.84
CA ARG A 65 0.73 5.15 4.03
C ARG A 65 2.20 4.79 4.06
N MET A 66 2.87 4.97 2.93
CA MET A 66 4.31 4.78 2.78
C MET A 66 4.99 6.15 2.77
N LEU A 67 6.11 6.26 3.49
CA LEU A 67 6.86 7.49 3.63
C LEU A 67 8.29 7.33 3.11
N ASP A 68 8.79 8.36 2.43
CA ASP A 68 10.21 8.55 2.12
C ASP A 68 10.90 9.46 3.16
N GLU A 69 12.17 9.82 2.92
CA GLU A 69 12.94 10.72 3.80
C GLU A 69 12.56 12.21 3.67
N GLY A 70 11.46 12.54 2.98
CA GLY A 70 11.00 13.90 2.69
C GLY A 70 11.44 14.44 1.32
N ASP A 71 12.00 13.59 0.46
CA ASP A 71 12.49 13.97 -0.87
C ASP A 71 11.36 14.47 -1.78
N ILE A 72 10.20 13.81 -1.73
CA ILE A 72 8.99 14.24 -2.44
C ILE A 72 8.57 15.68 -2.07
N ASP A 73 8.74 16.07 -0.81
CA ASP A 73 8.36 17.41 -0.37
C ASP A 73 9.35 18.46 -0.80
N ALA A 74 10.65 18.14 -0.82
CA ALA A 74 11.67 19.04 -1.32
C ALA A 74 11.40 19.40 -2.79
N GLY A 75 10.98 18.42 -3.59
CA GLY A 75 10.47 18.65 -4.94
C GLY A 75 9.23 19.55 -4.95
N ALA A 76 8.19 19.20 -4.17
CA ALA A 76 6.95 19.97 -4.09
C ALA A 76 7.18 21.45 -3.79
N ILE A 77 8.04 21.71 -2.80
CA ILE A 77 8.40 23.06 -2.34
C ILE A 77 9.17 23.81 -3.43
N ALA A 78 10.07 23.13 -4.15
CA ALA A 78 10.79 23.72 -5.28
C ALA A 78 9.83 24.14 -6.42
N ASP A 79 8.75 23.39 -6.62
CA ASP A 79 7.67 23.69 -7.55
C ASP A 79 6.66 24.74 -7.01
N GLY A 80 6.91 25.28 -5.81
CA GLY A 80 6.10 26.32 -5.18
C GLY A 80 4.79 25.82 -4.56
N LYS A 81 4.71 24.52 -4.25
CA LYS A 81 3.56 23.90 -3.57
C LYS A 81 3.77 23.92 -2.05
N ASP A 82 2.68 24.17 -1.32
CA ASP A 82 2.66 24.03 0.13
C ASP A 82 2.49 22.55 0.51
N VAL A 83 3.31 22.08 1.45
CA VAL A 83 3.23 20.74 2.03
C VAL A 83 2.70 20.86 3.45
N ALA A 84 1.56 20.23 3.71
CA ALA A 84 1.03 20.16 5.06
C ALA A 84 1.93 19.25 5.94
N PRO A 85 2.20 19.61 7.20
CA PRO A 85 3.07 18.80 8.06
C PRO A 85 2.66 17.33 8.20
N GLU A 86 1.35 17.04 8.14
CA GLU A 86 0.80 15.70 8.18
C GLU A 86 1.04 14.87 6.92
N GLU A 87 1.38 15.52 5.80
CA GLU A 87 1.70 14.89 4.52
C GLU A 87 3.21 14.75 4.29
N HIS A 88 4.04 15.19 5.24
CA HIS A 88 5.47 15.17 5.09
C HIS A 88 5.98 13.74 4.84
N GLY A 89 6.76 13.57 3.78
CA GLY A 89 7.32 12.32 3.29
C GLY A 89 6.31 11.35 2.70
N VAL A 90 5.00 11.64 2.70
CA VAL A 90 4.00 10.70 2.19
C VAL A 90 4.16 10.57 0.67
N VAL A 91 4.41 9.35 0.20
CA VAL A 91 4.51 9.03 -1.23
C VAL A 91 3.23 8.33 -1.71
N TYR A 92 2.80 7.29 -0.97
CA TYR A 92 1.63 6.50 -1.31
C TYR A 92 0.69 6.34 -0.12
N GLU A 93 -0.61 6.31 -0.39
CA GLU A 93 -1.61 5.83 0.56
C GLU A 93 -2.40 4.67 -0.04
N GLY A 94 -2.79 3.73 0.80
CA GLY A 94 -3.48 2.52 0.36
C GLY A 94 -4.37 1.90 1.42
N LEU A 95 -5.01 0.80 1.04
CA LEU A 95 -5.74 -0.08 1.94
C LEU A 95 -5.08 -1.45 1.94
N ILE A 96 -4.86 -2.01 3.12
CA ILE A 96 -4.31 -3.35 3.31
C ILE A 96 -5.28 -4.23 4.08
N TRP A 97 -5.51 -5.43 3.57
CA TRP A 97 -6.19 -6.49 4.28
C TRP A 97 -5.16 -7.57 4.64
N THR A 98 -5.13 -7.94 5.91
CA THR A 98 -4.40 -9.10 6.43
C THR A 98 -5.40 -10.03 7.10
N ARG A 99 -5.09 -11.33 7.14
CA ARG A 99 -5.86 -12.27 7.97
C ARG A 99 -5.63 -12.06 9.47
N ASP A 100 -4.42 -11.66 9.83
CA ASP A 100 -3.98 -11.51 11.23
C ASP A 100 -4.19 -10.08 11.77
N GLU A 101 -3.95 -9.91 13.08
CA GLU A 101 -3.98 -8.60 13.73
C GLU A 101 -2.97 -7.62 13.09
N PRO A 102 -3.28 -6.32 13.05
CA PRO A 102 -2.34 -5.31 12.56
C PRO A 102 -1.06 -5.26 13.41
N GLY A 103 0.08 -4.98 12.78
CA GLY A 103 1.38 -4.92 13.46
C GLY A 103 2.29 -6.09 13.14
N THR A 104 1.95 -6.92 12.15
CA THR A 104 2.73 -8.10 11.78
C THR A 104 3.62 -7.83 10.57
N GLU A 105 4.57 -8.72 10.30
CA GLU A 105 5.46 -8.62 9.13
C GLU A 105 4.66 -8.53 7.81
N ALA A 106 3.49 -9.16 7.73
CA ALA A 106 2.60 -9.06 6.57
C ALA A 106 2.10 -7.62 6.30
N ASP A 107 2.01 -6.79 7.34
CA ASP A 107 1.62 -5.39 7.18
C ASP A 107 2.71 -4.53 6.51
N PHE A 108 3.97 -4.98 6.53
CA PHE A 108 5.07 -4.36 5.79
C PHE A 108 5.12 -4.76 4.31
N GLY A 109 4.29 -5.73 3.90
CA GLY A 109 4.24 -6.22 2.52
C GLY A 109 4.17 -5.12 1.45
N PRO A 110 3.27 -4.12 1.53
CA PRO A 110 3.22 -3.04 0.55
C PRO A 110 4.50 -2.21 0.47
N LEU A 111 5.14 -1.97 1.63
CA LEU A 111 6.39 -1.22 1.69
C LEU A 111 7.50 -1.98 0.96
N GLN A 112 7.67 -3.26 1.28
CA GLN A 112 8.72 -4.12 0.70
C GLN A 112 8.46 -4.44 -0.78
N ASP A 113 7.19 -4.68 -1.14
CA ASP A 113 6.78 -5.05 -2.49
C ASP A 113 6.84 -3.88 -3.47
N PHE A 114 6.60 -2.65 -2.99
CA PHE A 114 6.29 -1.51 -3.86
C PHE A 114 6.95 -0.21 -3.44
N GLY A 115 6.86 0.19 -2.17
CA GLY A 115 7.39 1.48 -1.71
C GLY A 115 8.91 1.60 -1.79
N GLU A 116 9.63 0.69 -1.15
CA GLU A 116 11.10 0.61 -1.15
C GLU A 116 11.68 0.60 -2.58
N PRO A 117 11.25 -0.30 -3.48
CA PRO A 117 11.86 -0.39 -4.81
C PRO A 117 11.53 0.79 -5.75
N ASN A 118 10.36 1.43 -5.60
CA ASN A 118 9.94 2.49 -6.52
C ASN A 118 10.38 3.88 -6.08
N TYR A 119 10.26 4.20 -4.79
CA TYR A 119 10.49 5.54 -4.25
C TYR A 119 11.46 5.57 -3.06
N GLY A 120 12.10 4.45 -2.73
CA GLY A 120 12.98 4.39 -1.57
C GLY A 120 12.24 4.69 -0.27
N CYS A 121 10.96 4.32 -0.18
CA CYS A 121 10.19 4.50 1.05
C CYS A 121 10.91 3.77 2.20
N VAL A 122 10.99 4.42 3.36
CA VAL A 122 11.74 3.95 4.53
C VAL A 122 10.85 3.64 5.72
N ASP A 123 9.59 4.11 5.70
CA ASP A 123 8.62 3.87 6.76
C ASP A 123 7.26 3.54 6.17
N ILE A 124 6.49 2.75 6.92
CA ILE A 124 5.10 2.46 6.64
C ILE A 124 4.30 2.66 7.90
N GLN A 125 3.21 3.41 7.77
CA GLN A 125 2.32 3.70 8.86
C GLN A 125 0.94 3.16 8.54
N TYR A 126 0.28 2.60 9.56
CA TYR A 126 -1.11 2.15 9.48
C TYR A 126 -1.97 2.92 10.45
N ARG A 127 -3.28 2.95 10.19
CA ARG A 127 -4.24 3.43 11.19
C ARG A 127 -4.59 2.33 12.19
N ASN A 128 -4.29 2.58 13.47
CA ASN A 128 -4.75 1.72 14.56
C ASN A 128 -6.26 1.85 14.81
N GLU A 129 -6.79 1.06 15.74
CA GLU A 129 -8.21 1.09 16.12
C GLU A 129 -8.69 2.44 16.68
N ARG A 130 -7.78 3.29 17.15
CA ARG A 130 -8.06 4.65 17.62
C ARG A 130 -8.06 5.67 16.49
N GLY A 131 -7.74 5.25 15.26
CA GLY A 131 -7.63 6.09 14.08
C GLY A 131 -6.32 6.87 13.99
N GLU A 132 -5.33 6.57 14.84
CA GLU A 132 -4.02 7.21 14.87
C GLU A 132 -3.06 6.51 13.89
N TRP A 133 -2.21 7.29 13.25
CA TRP A 133 -1.10 6.74 12.46
C TRP A 133 -0.02 6.20 13.41
N VAL A 134 0.35 4.94 13.21
CA VAL A 134 1.43 4.28 13.93
C VAL A 134 2.38 3.69 12.91
N SER A 135 3.67 3.93 13.08
CA SER A 135 4.69 3.20 12.33
C SER A 135 4.69 1.76 12.78
N LEU A 136 4.86 0.87 11.81
CA LEU A 136 5.03 -0.56 12.03
C LEU A 136 6.43 -0.87 12.58
#